data_AF-A0A2C6ACM3-F1
#
_entry.id   AF-A0A2C6ACM3-F1
#
_cell.length_a   1.000
_cell.length_b   1.000
_cell.length_c   1.000
_cell.angle_alpha   90.00
_cell.angle_beta   90.00
_cell.angle_gamma   90.00
#
_symmetry.space_group_name_H-M   'P 1'
#
loop_
_entity.id
_entity.type
_entity.pdbx_description
1 polymer ?
#
loop_
_entity_poly.entity_id
_entity_poly.type
_entity_poly.pdbx_seq_one_letter_code
_entity_poly.pdbx_strand_id
1 'polypeptide(L)'
;MAAKFIAVASVLAASQGVWAFTPGRATTTEISWRISQIKVGDACHPEGDWILGEKEEDELIPPCISEQIISWSCEEIIGLSRAKKNETKMIAYRDCLFGVNGSYWRDLEGCLKCKLDNHLHTPDEDTFWNHTFDKAAEFFTNQKPAPIQGFWDALVNVTDFSAYPPVSKGPTRSNGTKFKISDYYRNSPPDRQDVGKFSLDGQDYPKDWSLSATPDQDNQQIGRRDEAVGVKGAKVVRATIRAIDDTVINISADSFSGTD
;
A
#
# COMPACT_ATOMS: atom_id res chain seq x y z
N MET A 1 -36.03 -52.20 8.42
CA MET A 1 -35.97 -51.53 7.09
C MET A 1 -35.04 -50.34 7.23
N ALA A 2 -33.81 -50.46 6.73
CA ALA A 2 -32.78 -49.43 6.86
C ALA A 2 -32.84 -48.47 5.67
N ALA A 3 -32.99 -47.18 5.95
CA ALA A 3 -32.93 -46.12 4.95
C ALA A 3 -31.47 -45.85 4.57
N LYS A 4 -31.17 -45.91 3.27
CA LYS A 4 -29.89 -45.53 2.69
C LYS A 4 -29.81 -44.00 2.60
N PHE A 5 -28.89 -43.38 3.32
CA PHE A 5 -28.48 -42.00 3.04
C PHE A 5 -27.19 -42.05 2.24
N ILE A 6 -27.27 -41.66 0.96
CA ILE A 6 -26.11 -41.38 0.12
C ILE A 6 -25.67 -39.96 0.46
N ALA A 7 -24.55 -39.83 1.18
CA ALA A 7 -23.90 -38.54 1.39
C ALA A 7 -23.18 -38.15 0.11
N VAL A 8 -23.72 -37.18 -0.63
CA VAL A 8 -22.99 -36.52 -1.71
C VAL A 8 -22.09 -35.48 -1.06
N ALA A 9 -20.82 -35.81 -0.87
CA ALA A 9 -19.80 -34.83 -0.50
C ALA A 9 -19.45 -34.03 -1.76
N SER A 10 -20.13 -32.91 -1.96
CA SER A 10 -19.69 -31.89 -2.91
C SER A 10 -18.38 -31.30 -2.39
N VAL A 11 -17.26 -31.68 -3.01
CA VAL A 11 -15.97 -31.00 -2.89
C VAL A 11 -16.13 -29.61 -3.50
N LEU A 12 -16.60 -28.66 -2.72
CA LEU A 12 -16.31 -27.25 -2.95
C LEU A 12 -14.86 -27.07 -2.52
N ALA A 13 -13.94 -27.41 -3.42
CA ALA A 13 -12.61 -26.82 -3.38
C ALA A 13 -12.84 -25.32 -3.55
N ALA A 14 -12.90 -24.61 -2.42
CA ALA A 14 -12.92 -23.18 -2.42
C ALA A 14 -11.63 -22.73 -3.11
N SER A 15 -11.76 -22.34 -4.38
CA SER A 15 -10.81 -21.47 -5.05
C SER A 15 -10.86 -20.13 -4.33
N GLN A 16 -10.35 -20.08 -3.10
CA GLN A 16 -9.95 -18.82 -2.49
C GLN A 16 -8.73 -18.40 -3.30
N GLY A 17 -8.99 -17.58 -4.32
CA GLY A 17 -7.95 -17.00 -5.14
C GLY A 17 -6.90 -16.39 -4.23
N VAL A 18 -5.72 -16.98 -4.21
CA VAL A 18 -4.52 -16.30 -3.76
C VAL A 18 -4.38 -15.15 -4.74
N TRP A 19 -4.73 -13.94 -4.30
CA TRP A 19 -4.47 -12.73 -5.06
C TRP A 19 -2.95 -12.61 -5.10
N ALA A 20 -2.34 -13.12 -6.18
CA ALA A 20 -0.91 -13.01 -6.40
C ALA A 20 -0.63 -11.54 -6.69
N PHE A 21 -0.11 -10.83 -5.68
CA PHE A 21 0.36 -9.47 -5.87
C PHE A 21 1.36 -9.45 -7.02
N THR A 22 1.12 -8.58 -7.99
CA THR A 22 2.02 -8.36 -9.12
C THR A 22 2.64 -6.97 -8.94
N PRO A 23 3.96 -6.87 -8.68
CA PRO A 23 4.63 -5.58 -8.55
C PRO A 23 4.31 -4.66 -9.74
N GLY A 24 4.01 -3.41 -9.44
CA GLY A 24 3.63 -2.42 -10.43
C GLY A 24 2.19 -2.51 -10.93
N ARG A 25 1.35 -3.42 -10.42
CA ARG A 25 -0.07 -3.50 -10.79
C ARG A 25 -0.96 -3.58 -9.56
N ALA A 26 -2.03 -2.79 -9.55
CA ALA A 26 -3.10 -2.93 -8.57
C ALA A 26 -4.40 -2.32 -9.05
N THR A 27 -5.51 -2.82 -8.52
CA THR A 27 -6.80 -2.14 -8.58
C THR A 27 -6.90 -1.13 -7.43
N THR A 28 -7.72 -0.08 -7.58
CA THR A 28 -8.00 0.86 -6.48
C THR A 28 -8.55 0.14 -5.25
N THR A 29 -9.32 -0.93 -5.45
CA THR A 29 -9.85 -1.77 -4.37
C THR A 29 -8.74 -2.56 -3.66
N GLU A 30 -7.73 -3.06 -4.37
CA GLU A 30 -6.60 -3.76 -3.74
C GLU A 30 -5.75 -2.85 -2.85
N ILE A 31 -5.57 -1.58 -3.22
CA ILE A 31 -4.83 -0.60 -2.42
C ILE A 31 -5.70 0.17 -1.41
N SER A 32 -7.00 -0.09 -1.38
CA SER A 32 -7.97 0.63 -0.53
C SER A 32 -7.69 0.57 0.97
N TRP A 33 -6.99 -0.47 1.46
CA TRP A 33 -6.54 -0.56 2.85
C TRP A 33 -5.43 0.45 3.18
N ARG A 34 -4.74 0.98 2.17
CA ARG A 34 -3.71 2.04 2.30
C ARG A 34 -4.30 3.45 2.22
N ILE A 35 -5.31 3.64 1.38
CA ILE A 35 -5.93 4.96 1.11
C ILE A 35 -7.25 5.21 1.86
N SER A 36 -7.78 4.20 2.58
CA SER A 36 -9.12 4.13 3.16
C SER A 36 -10.26 3.93 2.16
N GLN A 37 -11.11 2.94 2.42
CA GLN A 37 -12.27 2.58 1.58
C GLN A 37 -13.21 3.75 1.28
N ILE A 38 -13.35 4.70 2.21
CA ILE A 38 -14.24 5.85 2.04
C ILE A 38 -13.76 6.85 0.97
N LYS A 39 -12.48 6.76 0.58
CA LYS A 39 -11.83 7.62 -0.40
C LYS A 39 -11.87 7.05 -1.82
N VAL A 40 -12.11 5.75 -1.95
CA VAL A 40 -12.29 5.08 -3.25
C VAL A 40 -13.41 5.77 -4.03
N GLY A 41 -13.10 6.12 -5.28
CA GLY A 41 -13.99 6.82 -6.20
C GLY A 41 -13.99 8.35 -6.07
N ASP A 42 -13.15 8.93 -5.19
CA ASP A 42 -12.93 10.38 -5.19
C ASP A 42 -12.05 10.83 -6.37
N ALA A 43 -11.93 12.14 -6.57
CA ALA A 43 -11.19 12.72 -7.70
C ALA A 43 -9.70 12.35 -7.73
N CYS A 44 -9.09 12.00 -6.59
CA CYS A 44 -7.68 11.62 -6.54
C CYS A 44 -7.47 10.11 -6.43
N HIS A 45 -8.52 9.36 -6.10
CA HIS A 45 -8.52 7.90 -5.99
C HIS A 45 -9.64 7.28 -6.84
N PRO A 46 -9.68 7.53 -8.16
CA PRO A 46 -10.71 6.95 -9.02
C PRO A 46 -10.64 5.43 -9.00
N GLU A 47 -11.78 4.76 -9.20
CA GLU A 47 -11.81 3.31 -9.39
C GLU A 47 -11.14 2.94 -10.72
N GLY A 48 -10.35 1.86 -10.72
CA GLY A 48 -9.69 1.38 -11.91
C GLY A 48 -8.69 0.27 -11.62
N ASP A 49 -8.16 -0.27 -12.72
CA ASP A 49 -7.03 -1.20 -12.75
C ASP A 49 -5.83 -0.42 -13.28
N TRP A 50 -4.75 -0.38 -12.51
CA TRP A 50 -3.63 0.53 -12.77
C TRP A 50 -2.34 -0.26 -12.91
N ILE A 51 -1.50 0.20 -13.83
CA ILE A 51 -0.22 -0.41 -14.16
C ILE A 51 0.84 0.70 -14.20
N LEU A 52 1.93 0.50 -13.47
CA LEU A 52 3.10 1.37 -13.50
C LEU A 52 3.93 1.09 -14.76
N GLY A 53 4.64 2.12 -15.23
CA GLY A 53 5.64 1.98 -16.27
C GLY A 53 5.11 1.98 -17.71
N GLU A 54 3.81 2.19 -17.89
CA GLU A 54 3.21 2.47 -19.20
C GLU A 54 3.76 3.82 -19.73
N LYS A 55 3.97 3.90 -21.06
CA LYS A 55 4.94 4.82 -21.70
C LYS A 55 4.30 5.97 -22.46
N GLU A 56 3.01 5.90 -22.79
CA GLU A 56 2.36 6.99 -23.51
C GLU A 56 2.10 8.16 -22.54
N GLU A 57 2.30 9.41 -22.99
CA GLU A 57 2.16 10.60 -22.12
C GLU A 57 0.73 10.77 -21.53
N ASP A 58 -0.26 10.12 -22.15
CA ASP A 58 -1.65 10.04 -21.66
C ASP A 58 -1.92 8.81 -20.75
N GLU A 59 -0.92 7.95 -20.53
CA GLU A 59 -1.02 6.73 -19.68
C GLU A 59 -0.57 6.97 -18.23
N LEU A 60 -0.16 8.19 -17.86
CA LEU A 60 0.09 8.50 -16.46
C LEU A 60 -1.17 8.19 -15.65
N ILE A 61 -1.01 7.40 -14.59
CA ILE A 61 -2.08 7.08 -13.66
C ILE A 61 -2.16 8.18 -12.58
N PRO A 62 -3.31 8.32 -11.89
CA PRO A 62 -3.48 9.35 -10.86
C PRO A 62 -2.35 9.31 -9.82
N PRO A 63 -1.74 10.44 -9.43
CA PRO A 63 -0.53 10.42 -8.60
C PRO A 63 -0.72 9.73 -7.25
N CYS A 64 -1.88 9.93 -6.60
CA CYS A 64 -2.24 9.25 -5.35
C CYS A 64 -2.39 7.73 -5.51
N ILE A 65 -2.70 7.24 -6.71
CA ILE A 65 -2.71 5.80 -6.99
C ILE A 65 -1.28 5.33 -7.23
N SER A 66 -0.51 6.05 -8.05
CA SER A 66 0.89 5.71 -8.35
C SER A 66 1.76 5.62 -7.09
N GLU A 67 1.72 6.62 -6.21
CA GLU A 67 2.55 6.58 -4.98
C GLU A 67 2.25 5.34 -4.12
N GLN A 68 0.99 4.90 -4.10
CA GLN A 68 0.57 3.72 -3.36
C GLN A 68 1.02 2.43 -4.03
N ILE A 69 0.94 2.33 -5.35
CA ILE A 69 1.41 1.14 -6.07
C ILE A 69 2.94 1.04 -5.99
N ILE A 70 3.66 2.16 -6.13
CA ILE A 70 5.13 2.20 -5.99
C ILE A 70 5.54 1.76 -4.59
N SER A 71 4.96 2.39 -3.56
CA SER A 71 5.30 2.05 -2.17
C SER A 71 4.96 0.60 -1.84
N TRP A 72 3.81 0.08 -2.27
CA TRP A 72 3.43 -1.31 -2.02
C TRP A 72 4.36 -2.28 -2.78
N SER A 73 4.72 -1.97 -4.02
CA SER A 73 5.68 -2.75 -4.80
C SER A 73 7.04 -2.83 -4.11
N CYS A 74 7.55 -1.72 -3.59
CA CYS A 74 8.78 -1.71 -2.81
C CYS A 74 8.65 -2.54 -1.53
N GLU A 75 7.52 -2.47 -0.83
CA GLU A 75 7.31 -3.26 0.39
C GLU A 75 7.32 -4.77 0.13
N GLU A 76 6.65 -5.21 -0.94
CA GLU A 76 6.55 -6.62 -1.32
C GLU A 76 7.85 -7.17 -1.90
N ILE A 77 8.51 -6.45 -2.82
CA ILE A 77 9.79 -6.89 -3.41
C ILE A 77 10.86 -7.08 -2.33
N ILE A 78 10.93 -6.15 -1.37
CA ILE A 78 11.91 -6.22 -0.29
C ILE A 78 11.51 -7.25 0.79
N GLY A 79 10.20 -7.52 0.91
CA GLY A 79 9.62 -8.25 2.02
C GLY A 79 9.72 -7.44 3.32
N LEU A 80 9.25 -6.19 3.31
CA LEU A 80 9.49 -5.19 4.36
C LEU A 80 9.11 -5.70 5.75
N SER A 81 8.03 -6.49 5.87
CA SER A 81 7.58 -7.11 7.13
C SER A 81 8.67 -7.96 7.82
N ARG A 82 9.60 -8.52 7.04
CA ARG A 82 10.75 -9.34 7.51
C ARG A 82 12.08 -8.61 7.37
N ALA A 83 12.13 -7.51 6.63
CA ALA A 83 13.35 -6.74 6.38
C ALA A 83 13.71 -5.77 7.51
N LYS A 84 12.77 -5.40 8.39
CA LYS A 84 13.05 -4.54 9.54
C LYS A 84 14.19 -5.16 10.36
N LYS A 85 15.36 -4.48 10.42
CA LYS A 85 16.66 -4.91 10.99
C LYS A 85 17.70 -5.49 10.02
N ASN A 86 17.40 -5.64 8.73
CA ASN A 86 18.38 -5.98 7.70
C ASN A 86 18.78 -4.71 6.94
N GLU A 87 19.98 -4.20 7.19
CA GLU A 87 20.46 -2.94 6.62
C GLU A 87 20.48 -2.95 5.08
N THR A 88 20.97 -4.03 4.46
CA THR A 88 21.01 -4.17 2.99
C THR A 88 19.60 -4.09 2.39
N LYS A 89 18.63 -4.77 2.98
CA LYS A 89 17.23 -4.72 2.53
C LYS A 89 16.61 -3.34 2.71
N MET A 90 16.96 -2.64 3.78
CA MET A 90 16.45 -1.28 4.03
C MET A 90 17.09 -0.24 3.11
N ILE A 91 18.37 -0.42 2.72
CA ILE A 91 19.01 0.36 1.66
C ILE A 91 18.27 0.12 0.34
N ALA A 92 18.04 -1.15 -0.03
CA ALA A 92 17.30 -1.49 -1.24
C ALA A 92 15.86 -0.92 -1.21
N TYR A 93 15.18 -0.93 -0.06
CA TYR A 93 13.86 -0.30 0.10
C TYR A 93 13.90 1.21 -0.10
N ARG A 94 14.89 1.89 0.49
CA ARG A 94 15.08 3.33 0.29
C ARG A 94 15.34 3.64 -1.18
N ASP A 95 16.21 2.88 -1.82
CA ASP A 95 16.58 3.10 -3.22
C ASP A 95 15.42 2.70 -4.17
N CYS A 96 14.55 1.77 -3.77
CA CYS A 96 13.31 1.46 -4.48
C CYS A 96 12.33 2.64 -4.47
N LEU A 97 12.22 3.38 -3.35
CA LEU A 97 11.35 4.56 -3.28
C LEU A 97 12.00 5.80 -3.89
N PHE A 98 13.25 6.09 -3.52
CA PHE A 98 13.93 7.37 -3.76
C PHE A 98 15.13 7.26 -4.70
N GLY A 99 15.38 6.09 -5.28
CA GLY A 99 16.50 5.87 -6.19
C GLY A 99 16.26 6.49 -7.57
N VAL A 100 17.31 6.44 -8.38
CA VAL A 100 17.33 7.05 -9.71
C VAL A 100 16.25 6.44 -10.62
N ASN A 101 15.65 7.29 -11.47
CA ASN A 101 14.53 6.96 -12.37
C ASN A 101 13.20 6.58 -11.70
N GLY A 102 13.13 6.57 -10.36
CA GLY A 102 11.87 6.43 -9.65
C GLY A 102 11.01 7.69 -9.74
N SER A 103 9.71 7.54 -9.52
CA SER A 103 8.76 8.66 -9.50
C SER A 103 8.08 8.88 -8.15
N TYR A 104 8.28 8.00 -7.15
CA TYR A 104 7.59 8.03 -5.86
C TYR A 104 7.40 9.44 -5.28
N TRP A 105 8.49 10.20 -5.15
CA TRP A 105 8.44 11.54 -4.56
C TRP A 105 7.61 12.52 -5.40
N ARG A 106 7.76 12.47 -6.73
CA ARG A 106 6.97 13.30 -7.66
C ARG A 106 5.50 12.92 -7.63
N ASP A 107 5.19 11.64 -7.50
CA ASP A 107 3.81 11.14 -7.38
C ASP A 107 3.17 11.52 -6.05
N LEU A 108 3.94 11.53 -4.98
CA LEU A 108 3.52 12.01 -3.66
C LEU A 108 3.21 13.51 -3.69
N GLU A 109 4.10 14.33 -4.24
CA GLU A 109 3.86 15.77 -4.44
C GLU A 109 2.63 16.02 -5.33
N GLY A 110 2.50 15.22 -6.40
CA GLY A 110 1.33 15.26 -7.29
C GLY A 110 0.05 14.85 -6.58
N CYS A 111 0.12 13.91 -5.65
CA CYS A 111 -1.03 13.48 -4.87
C CYS A 111 -1.51 14.59 -3.94
N LEU A 112 -0.59 15.27 -3.25
CA LEU A 112 -0.91 16.44 -2.43
C LEU A 112 -1.54 17.55 -3.26
N LYS A 113 -0.96 17.86 -4.43
CA LYS A 113 -1.53 18.85 -5.35
C LYS A 113 -2.92 18.45 -5.85
N CYS A 114 -3.15 17.18 -6.20
CA CYS A 114 -4.48 16.70 -6.54
C CYS A 114 -5.48 16.95 -5.42
N LYS A 115 -5.09 16.62 -4.17
CA LYS A 115 -5.94 16.81 -2.99
C LYS A 115 -6.25 18.28 -2.75
N LEU A 116 -5.29 19.19 -2.93
CA LEU A 116 -5.51 20.63 -2.82
C LEU A 116 -6.46 21.16 -3.92
N ASP A 117 -6.18 20.83 -5.20
CA ASP A 117 -6.92 21.34 -6.36
C ASP A 117 -8.38 20.84 -6.40
N ASN A 118 -8.64 19.66 -5.84
CA ASN A 118 -9.99 19.09 -5.72
C ASN A 118 -10.64 19.35 -4.35
N HIS A 119 -10.08 20.23 -3.52
CA HIS A 119 -10.60 20.60 -2.21
C HIS A 119 -10.74 19.42 -1.24
N LEU A 120 -9.92 18.37 -1.41
CA LEU A 120 -9.76 17.28 -0.45
C LEU A 120 -8.84 17.66 0.72
N HIS A 121 -7.94 18.61 0.48
CA HIS A 121 -7.16 19.33 1.48
C HIS A 121 -7.46 20.82 1.40
N THR A 122 -7.45 21.48 2.55
CA THR A 122 -7.28 22.93 2.66
C THR A 122 -5.81 23.32 2.38
N PRO A 123 -5.53 24.60 2.09
CA PRO A 123 -4.15 25.08 1.96
C PRO A 123 -3.28 24.81 3.21
N ASP A 124 -3.87 24.90 4.41
CA ASP A 124 -3.15 24.64 5.66
C ASP A 124 -2.84 23.14 5.84
N GLU A 125 -3.80 22.26 5.51
CA GLU A 125 -3.59 20.80 5.51
C GLU A 125 -2.53 20.41 4.48
N ASP A 126 -2.57 21.00 3.28
CA ASP A 126 -1.56 20.76 2.24
C ASP A 126 -0.18 21.22 2.71
N THR A 127 -0.08 22.43 3.28
CA THR A 127 1.17 22.97 3.83
C THR A 127 1.74 22.06 4.92
N PHE A 128 0.89 21.59 5.84
CA PHE A 128 1.28 20.64 6.88
C PHE A 128 1.84 19.36 6.27
N TRP A 129 1.14 18.75 5.30
CA TRP A 129 1.56 17.49 4.71
C TRP A 129 2.83 17.63 3.88
N ASN A 130 2.98 18.67 3.05
CA ASN A 130 4.22 18.91 2.29
C ASN A 130 5.43 18.97 3.24
N HIS A 131 5.36 19.81 4.26
CA HIS A 131 6.44 19.96 5.23
C HIS A 131 6.72 18.67 6.04
N THR A 132 5.68 17.90 6.35
CA THR A 132 5.82 16.63 7.09
C THR A 132 6.48 15.55 6.23
N PHE A 133 6.08 15.45 4.96
CA PHE A 133 6.71 14.55 4.01
C PHE A 133 8.16 14.94 3.71
N ASP A 134 8.47 16.24 3.57
CA ASP A 134 9.84 16.73 3.37
C ASP A 134 10.76 16.26 4.52
N LYS A 135 10.32 16.46 5.76
CA LYS A 135 11.04 15.99 6.96
C LYS A 135 11.18 14.48 6.99
N ALA A 136 10.16 13.74 6.58
CA ALA A 136 10.18 12.29 6.57
C ALA A 136 11.16 11.77 5.51
N ALA A 137 11.17 12.37 4.32
CA ALA A 137 12.09 12.06 3.24
C ALA A 137 13.52 12.39 3.66
N GLU A 138 13.78 13.56 4.24
CA GLU A 138 15.09 13.93 4.78
C GLU A 138 15.56 12.94 5.85
N PHE A 139 14.71 12.65 6.84
CA PHE A 139 15.00 11.69 7.91
C PHE A 139 15.33 10.32 7.33
N PHE A 140 14.48 9.80 6.45
CA PHE A 140 14.58 8.45 5.91
C PHE A 140 15.75 8.27 4.94
N THR A 141 16.04 9.28 4.11
CA THR A 141 17.14 9.19 3.13
C THR A 141 18.52 9.43 3.75
N ASN A 142 18.61 10.29 4.77
CA ASN A 142 19.88 10.68 5.38
C ASN A 142 20.28 9.86 6.62
N GLN A 143 19.41 8.99 7.14
CA GLN A 143 19.72 8.18 8.33
C GLN A 143 20.96 7.28 8.13
N LYS A 144 21.89 7.34 9.09
CA LYS A 144 23.08 6.47 9.16
C LYS A 144 23.23 5.84 10.55
N PRO A 145 23.33 4.50 10.69
CA PRO A 145 23.14 3.48 9.64
C PRO A 145 21.73 3.53 9.03
N ALA A 146 21.49 2.80 7.94
CA ALA A 146 20.24 2.92 7.18
C ALA A 146 18.99 2.72 8.06
N PRO A 147 17.82 3.30 7.69
CA PRO A 147 16.61 3.20 8.51
C PRO A 147 16.25 1.74 8.78
N ILE A 148 16.01 1.40 10.05
CA ILE A 148 15.53 0.05 10.42
C ILE A 148 13.99 -0.09 10.31
N GLN A 149 13.32 0.98 9.86
CA GLN A 149 11.88 1.16 9.82
C GLN A 149 11.43 1.65 8.44
N GLY A 150 10.16 1.42 8.08
CA GLY A 150 9.64 1.82 6.77
C GLY A 150 9.49 3.34 6.62
N PHE A 151 9.22 3.82 5.41
CA PHE A 151 9.01 5.24 5.16
C PHE A 151 7.78 5.78 5.91
N TRP A 152 6.70 5.00 6.01
CA TRP A 152 5.55 5.36 6.84
C TRP A 152 5.91 5.49 8.33
N ASP A 153 6.77 4.60 8.84
CA ASP A 153 7.27 4.70 10.22
C ASP A 153 8.09 6.00 10.39
N ALA A 154 8.90 6.37 9.40
CA ALA A 154 9.62 7.65 9.40
C ALA A 154 8.66 8.86 9.39
N LEU A 155 7.61 8.82 8.56
CA LEU A 155 6.58 9.86 8.51
C LEU A 155 5.92 10.05 9.88
N VAL A 156 5.43 8.97 10.49
CA VAL A 156 4.78 9.02 11.81
C VAL A 156 5.72 9.60 12.87
N ASN A 157 7.02 9.26 12.83
CA ASN A 157 8.00 9.73 13.80
C ASN A 157 8.30 11.24 13.70
N VAL A 158 8.24 11.83 12.51
CA VAL A 158 8.48 13.27 12.32
C VAL A 158 7.22 14.12 12.38
N THR A 159 6.04 13.47 12.39
CA THR A 159 4.75 14.16 12.36
C THR A 159 4.41 14.73 13.73
N ASP A 160 4.26 16.05 13.81
CA ASP A 160 3.64 16.72 14.96
C ASP A 160 2.12 16.81 14.76
N PHE A 161 1.39 15.78 15.17
CA PHE A 161 -0.06 15.76 15.06
C PHE A 161 -0.76 16.85 15.88
N SER A 162 -0.08 17.47 16.85
CA SER A 162 -0.65 18.60 17.60
C SER A 162 -0.70 19.88 16.78
N ALA A 163 0.14 19.99 15.75
CA ALA A 163 0.15 21.07 14.78
C ALA A 163 -0.75 20.80 13.56
N TYR A 164 -1.44 19.66 13.52
CA TYR A 164 -2.37 19.36 12.42
C TYR A 164 -3.53 20.36 12.44
N PRO A 165 -3.82 21.05 11.33
CA PRO A 165 -4.89 22.03 11.29
C PRO A 165 -6.25 21.40 11.59
N PRO A 166 -7.20 22.16 12.16
CA PRO A 166 -8.54 21.65 12.42
C PRO A 166 -9.16 21.15 11.11
N VAL A 167 -9.68 19.93 11.13
CA VAL A 167 -10.35 19.33 9.97
C VAL A 167 -11.48 20.24 9.54
N SER A 168 -11.32 20.91 8.40
CA SER A 168 -12.41 21.67 7.81
C SER A 168 -13.52 20.70 7.38
N LYS A 169 -14.78 21.15 7.29
CA LYS A 169 -15.89 20.27 6.86
C LYS A 169 -15.47 19.52 5.60
N GLY A 170 -15.43 18.20 5.72
CA GLY A 170 -14.74 17.32 4.78
C GLY A 170 -15.15 17.53 3.32
N PRO A 171 -14.30 17.09 2.39
CA PRO A 171 -14.53 17.30 0.98
C PRO A 171 -15.93 16.87 0.55
N THR A 172 -16.59 17.73 -0.22
CA THR A 172 -17.71 17.28 -1.04
C THR A 172 -17.12 16.30 -2.05
N ARG A 173 -17.70 15.09 -2.16
CA ARG A 173 -17.37 14.16 -3.25
C ARG A 173 -17.48 14.93 -4.57
N SER A 174 -16.33 15.28 -5.12
CA SER A 174 -16.21 15.85 -6.46
C SER A 174 -16.35 14.67 -7.42
N ASN A 175 -17.46 14.61 -8.16
CA ASN A 175 -17.63 13.60 -9.20
C ASN A 175 -16.63 13.89 -10.33
N GLY A 176 -15.57 13.10 -10.41
CA GLY A 176 -14.59 13.10 -11.50
C GLY A 176 -13.43 14.07 -11.33
N THR A 177 -12.29 13.71 -11.94
CA THR A 177 -11.12 14.56 -12.16
C THR A 177 -11.48 15.69 -13.12
N LYS A 178 -11.43 16.94 -12.66
CA LYS A 178 -11.60 18.12 -13.53
C LYS A 178 -10.33 18.51 -14.29
N PHE A 179 -9.18 18.00 -13.85
CA PHE A 179 -7.85 18.36 -14.34
C PHE A 179 -7.21 17.18 -15.06
N LYS A 180 -6.26 17.47 -15.97
CA LYS A 180 -5.43 16.41 -16.54
C LYS A 180 -4.46 15.92 -15.48
N ILE A 181 -4.12 14.64 -15.50
CA ILE A 181 -3.20 14.04 -14.52
C ILE A 181 -1.85 14.76 -14.50
N SER A 182 -1.34 15.16 -15.67
CA SER A 182 -0.13 15.97 -15.84
C SER A 182 -0.16 17.29 -15.06
N ASP A 183 -1.34 17.90 -14.88
CA ASP A 183 -1.49 19.20 -14.25
C ASP A 183 -1.19 19.13 -12.74
N TYR A 184 -1.20 17.93 -12.15
CA TYR A 184 -0.90 17.74 -10.74
C TYR A 184 0.60 17.77 -10.43
N TYR A 185 1.49 17.75 -11.42
CA TYR A 185 2.93 17.82 -11.19
C TYR A 185 3.45 19.27 -11.24
N ARG A 186 4.06 19.75 -10.16
CA ARG A 186 4.45 21.17 -10.00
C ARG A 186 5.48 21.66 -11.02
N ASN A 187 6.44 20.81 -11.41
CA ASN A 187 7.51 21.17 -12.35
C ASN A 187 7.24 20.54 -13.71
N SER A 188 7.32 19.22 -13.76
CA SER A 188 6.99 18.40 -14.92
C SER A 188 6.53 17.03 -14.43
N PRO A 189 5.59 16.38 -15.15
CA PRO A 189 5.29 14.99 -14.90
C PRO A 189 6.56 14.13 -15.05
N PRO A 190 6.63 12.97 -14.38
CA PRO A 190 7.68 12.00 -14.66
C PRO A 190 7.49 11.44 -16.07
N ASP A 191 8.59 11.21 -16.79
CA ASP A 191 8.55 10.50 -18.09
C ASP A 191 7.94 9.09 -17.97
N ARG A 192 7.99 8.53 -16.75
CA ARG A 192 7.45 7.21 -16.40
C ARG A 192 7.18 7.14 -14.90
N GLN A 193 6.01 6.61 -14.51
CA GLN A 193 5.72 6.29 -13.11
C GLN A 193 6.23 4.89 -12.77
N ASP A 194 7.22 4.79 -11.89
CA ASP A 194 7.92 3.54 -11.59
C ASP A 194 8.69 3.61 -10.25
N VAL A 195 9.14 2.46 -9.77
CA VAL A 195 10.10 2.36 -8.67
C VAL A 195 11.48 2.87 -9.12
N GLY A 196 12.27 3.33 -8.16
CA GLY A 196 13.68 3.65 -8.37
C GLY A 196 14.51 2.42 -8.71
N LYS A 197 15.68 2.64 -9.33
CA LYS A 197 16.64 1.57 -9.55
C LYS A 197 17.33 1.16 -8.26
N PHE A 198 17.40 -0.14 -7.98
CA PHE A 198 18.09 -0.69 -6.82
C PHE A 198 18.58 -2.12 -7.09
N SER A 199 19.48 -2.60 -6.23
CA SER A 199 19.97 -3.98 -6.25
C SER A 199 19.62 -4.69 -4.94
N LEU A 200 19.17 -5.94 -5.02
CA LEU A 200 18.89 -6.80 -3.88
C LEU A 200 19.29 -8.23 -4.20
N ASP A 201 20.04 -8.87 -3.29
CA ASP A 201 20.47 -10.28 -3.40
C ASP A 201 21.15 -10.62 -4.76
N GLY A 202 21.94 -9.68 -5.28
CA GLY A 202 22.66 -9.82 -6.56
C GLY A 202 21.81 -9.61 -7.80
N GLN A 203 20.57 -9.12 -7.65
CA GLN A 203 19.65 -8.81 -8.75
C GLN A 203 19.34 -7.32 -8.82
N ASP A 204 19.26 -6.77 -10.02
CA ASP A 204 18.91 -5.37 -10.28
C ASP A 204 17.41 -5.21 -10.62
N TYR A 205 16.84 -4.09 -10.18
CA TYR A 205 15.45 -3.71 -10.34
C TYR A 205 15.31 -2.29 -10.91
N PRO A 206 14.16 -1.95 -11.54
CA PRO A 206 13.07 -2.86 -11.91
C PRO A 206 13.52 -3.84 -13.01
N LYS A 207 13.10 -5.11 -12.90
CA LYS A 207 13.13 -6.03 -14.04
C LYS A 207 12.05 -5.59 -15.01
N ASP A 208 12.23 -5.78 -16.32
CA ASP A 208 11.18 -5.49 -17.31
C ASP A 208 9.84 -6.08 -16.84
N TRP A 209 8.95 -5.25 -16.29
CA TRP A 209 7.62 -5.67 -15.82
C TRP A 209 6.69 -6.02 -16.98
N SER A 210 7.17 -5.81 -18.22
CA SER A 210 6.54 -6.34 -19.41
C SER A 210 6.65 -7.87 -19.45
N LEU A 211 5.52 -8.51 -19.17
CA LEU A 211 5.18 -9.85 -19.65
C LEU A 211 6.00 -11.03 -19.07
N SER A 212 5.79 -11.32 -17.80
CA SER A 212 5.80 -12.71 -17.34
C SER A 212 4.69 -12.96 -16.33
N ALA A 213 3.44 -12.81 -16.78
CA ALA A 213 2.34 -13.60 -16.26
C ALA A 213 2.46 -15.05 -16.77
N THR A 214 3.57 -15.70 -16.44
CA THR A 214 3.62 -17.15 -16.36
C THR A 214 3.66 -17.46 -14.87
N PRO A 215 2.74 -18.28 -14.34
CA PRO A 215 2.76 -18.67 -12.95
C PRO A 215 3.99 -19.53 -12.72
N ASP A 216 5.11 -18.90 -12.39
CA ASP A 216 6.30 -19.63 -12.00
C ASP A 216 6.12 -20.07 -10.54
N GLN A 217 6.20 -21.38 -10.36
CA GLN A 217 5.84 -22.10 -9.14
C GLN A 217 6.90 -21.98 -8.06
N ASP A 218 7.29 -20.76 -7.67
CA ASP A 218 8.06 -20.59 -6.43
C ASP A 218 7.11 -20.16 -5.31
N ASN A 219 6.61 -21.20 -4.65
CA ASN A 219 5.69 -21.17 -3.53
C ASN A 219 6.33 -20.50 -2.31
N GLN A 220 6.31 -19.17 -2.25
CA GLN A 220 6.40 -18.43 -0.99
C GLN A 220 5.03 -17.88 -0.63
N GLN A 221 4.27 -18.66 0.13
CA GLN A 221 3.09 -18.20 0.86
C GLN A 221 3.47 -17.01 1.75
N ILE A 222 3.10 -15.80 1.33
CA ILE A 222 3.06 -14.62 2.20
C ILE A 222 1.76 -14.73 3.00
N GLY A 223 1.89 -15.14 4.26
CA GLY A 223 0.77 -15.27 5.18
C GLY A 223 0.06 -13.93 5.41
N ARG A 224 -1.24 -13.90 5.11
CA ARG A 224 -2.17 -12.85 5.53
C ARG A 224 -2.29 -12.85 7.06
N ARG A 225 -2.23 -11.68 7.69
CA ARG A 225 -2.75 -11.49 9.05
C ARG A 225 -4.11 -10.81 8.94
N ASP A 226 -5.17 -11.61 8.97
CA ASP A 226 -6.52 -11.09 9.17
C ASP A 226 -6.78 -11.03 10.68
N GLU A 227 -6.73 -9.83 11.26
CA GLU A 227 -7.25 -9.59 12.62
C GLU A 227 -8.78 -9.41 12.53
N ALA A 228 -9.53 -10.42 12.94
CA ALA A 228 -10.98 -10.30 13.09
C ALA A 228 -11.32 -9.87 14.53
N VAL A 229 -11.78 -8.64 14.70
CA VAL A 229 -12.35 -8.15 15.97
C VAL A 229 -13.86 -8.29 15.91
N GLY A 230 -14.42 -9.25 16.64
CA GLY A 230 -15.87 -9.44 16.78
C GLY A 230 -16.33 -9.02 18.18
N VAL A 231 -17.39 -8.21 18.26
CA VAL A 231 -18.06 -7.87 19.53
C VAL A 231 -19.29 -8.77 19.66
N LYS A 232 -19.30 -9.65 20.67
CA LYS A 232 -20.49 -10.43 21.04
C LYS A 232 -20.70 -10.32 22.54
N GLY A 233 -21.62 -9.45 22.96
CA GLY A 233 -22.08 -9.31 24.35
C GLY A 233 -20.97 -9.04 25.38
N ALA A 234 -20.70 -7.78 25.70
CA ALA A 234 -19.89 -7.29 26.82
C ALA A 234 -18.47 -7.91 27.04
N LYS A 235 -17.94 -8.70 26.11
CA LYS A 235 -16.55 -9.19 26.15
C LYS A 235 -15.89 -9.07 24.77
N VAL A 236 -14.71 -8.47 24.75
CA VAL A 236 -13.82 -8.44 23.59
C VAL A 236 -13.05 -9.75 23.57
N VAL A 237 -13.20 -10.54 22.51
CA VAL A 237 -12.43 -11.76 22.31
C VAL A 237 -11.40 -11.48 21.22
N ARG A 238 -10.11 -11.63 21.55
CA ARG A 238 -9.03 -11.62 20.55
C ARG A 238 -8.79 -13.07 20.14
N ALA A 239 -9.09 -13.39 18.89
CA ALA A 239 -8.71 -14.66 18.29
C ALA A 239 -7.46 -14.45 17.44
N THR A 240 -6.38 -15.17 17.73
CA THR A 240 -5.22 -15.21 16.85
C THR A 240 -5.31 -16.49 16.03
N ILE A 241 -5.45 -16.37 14.72
CA ILE A 241 -5.44 -17.51 13.81
C ILE A 241 -4.03 -17.63 13.24
N ARG A 242 -3.37 -18.75 13.50
CA ARG A 242 -2.11 -19.13 12.84
C ARG A 242 -2.36 -20.37 12.00
N ALA A 243 -2.21 -20.24 10.69
CA ALA A 243 -2.00 -21.37 9.81
C ALA A 243 -0.50 -21.69 9.77
N ILE A 244 -0.14 -22.94 10.06
CA ILE A 244 1.22 -23.46 9.89
C ILE A 244 1.08 -24.75 9.10
N ASP A 245 1.47 -24.69 7.82
CA ASP A 245 1.37 -25.76 6.81
C ASP A 245 -0.05 -26.36 6.65
N ASP A 246 -0.25 -27.13 5.58
CA ASP A 246 -1.54 -27.52 4.99
C ASP A 246 -2.48 -28.36 5.90
N THR A 247 -2.33 -28.39 7.22
CA THR A 247 -3.21 -29.22 8.07
C THR A 247 -3.43 -28.76 9.52
N VAL A 248 -2.90 -27.62 9.99
CA VAL A 248 -3.15 -27.23 11.41
C VAL A 248 -3.58 -25.77 11.57
N ILE A 249 -4.85 -25.59 11.95
CA ILE A 249 -5.40 -24.34 12.46
C ILE A 249 -5.35 -24.38 13.99
N ASN A 250 -4.44 -23.61 14.57
CA ASN A 250 -4.48 -23.34 16.01
C ASN A 250 -5.32 -22.09 16.26
N ILE A 251 -6.44 -22.26 16.97
CA ILE A 251 -7.30 -21.17 17.45
C ILE A 251 -7.01 -21.00 18.93
N SER A 252 -6.33 -19.90 19.30
CA SER A 252 -6.30 -19.46 20.70
C SER A 252 -7.26 -18.28 20.86
N ALA A 253 -8.13 -18.38 21.86
CA ALA A 253 -9.06 -17.32 22.22
C ALA A 253 -8.72 -16.85 23.63
N ASP A 254 -8.28 -15.61 23.76
CA ASP A 254 -8.09 -14.97 25.06
C ASP A 254 -9.34 -14.14 25.38
N SER A 255 -10.01 -14.46 26.49
CA SER A 255 -11.11 -13.67 27.00
C SER A 255 -10.57 -12.58 27.93
N PHE A 256 -10.70 -11.32 27.53
CA PHE A 256 -10.50 -10.20 28.45
C PHE A 256 -11.80 -9.93 29.21
N SER A 257 -11.77 -10.11 30.53
CA SER A 257 -12.73 -9.48 31.43
C SER A 257 -12.07 -8.24 32.01
N GLY A 258 -12.29 -7.09 31.37
CA GLY A 258 -12.08 -5.81 32.05
C GLY A 258 -13.17 -5.65 33.10
N THR A 259 -12.81 -5.73 34.37
CA THR A 259 -13.57 -5.09 35.45
C THR A 259 -12.90 -3.73 35.67
N ASP A 260 -13.72 -2.68 35.60
CA ASP A 260 -13.49 -1.26 35.92
C ASP A 260 -12.10 -0.83 36.43
#